data_AF-A0A7V3QHX1-F1
#
_entry.id   AF-A0A7V3QHX1-F1
#
_cell.length_a   1.000
_cell.length_b   1.000
_cell.length_c   1.000
_cell.angle_alpha   90.00
_cell.angle_beta   90.00
_cell.angle_gamma   90.00
#
_symmetry.space_group_name_H-M   'P 1'
#
loop_
_entity.id
_entity.type
_entity.pdbx_description
1 polymer ?
#
loop_
_entity_poly.entity_id
_entity_poly.type
_entity_poly.pdbx_seq_one_letter_code
_entity_poly.pdbx_strand_id
1 'polypeptide(L)' 'MICPNCGKQIPDGYKFCPYCGANLEGIGVNVPKSKSSRSIAKIIIP' A
#
# COMPACT_ATOMS: atom_id res chain seq x y z
N MET A 1 5.90 -5.66 -13.00
CA MET A 1 6.53 -6.18 -11.74
C MET A 1 5.53 -6.79 -10.74
N ILE A 2 5.96 -7.71 -9.86
CA ILE A 2 5.13 -8.23 -8.75
C ILE A 2 5.36 -7.38 -7.49
N CYS A 3 4.29 -6.99 -6.81
CA CYS A 3 4.38 -6.24 -5.55
C CYS A 3 4.97 -7.09 -4.43
N PRO A 4 6.10 -6.72 -3.81
CA PRO A 4 6.65 -7.47 -2.69
C PRO A 4 5.79 -7.37 -1.43
N ASN A 5 4.85 -6.41 -1.37
CA ASN A 5 3.99 -6.23 -0.20
C ASN A 5 2.73 -7.09 -0.22
N CYS A 6 2.15 -7.34 -1.41
CA CYS A 6 0.86 -8.01 -1.55
C CYS A 6 0.82 -9.13 -2.60
N GLY A 7 1.93 -9.38 -3.31
CA GLY A 7 2.07 -10.46 -4.30
C GLY A 7 1.31 -10.26 -5.61
N LYS A 8 0.61 -9.13 -5.79
CA LYS A 8 -0.13 -8.87 -7.04
C LYS A 8 0.79 -8.41 -8.16
N GLN A 9 0.44 -8.81 -9.37
CA GLN A 9 1.08 -8.35 -10.59
C GLN A 9 0.67 -6.90 -10.86
N ILE A 10 1.65 -6.06 -11.18
CA ILE A 10 1.49 -4.63 -11.42
C ILE A 10 2.18 -4.30 -12.74
N PRO A 11 1.56 -3.49 -13.61
CA PRO A 11 2.24 -2.99 -14.80
C PRO A 11 3.45 -2.14 -14.42
N ASP A 12 4.47 -2.15 -15.26
CA ASP A 12 5.67 -1.35 -15.06
C ASP A 12 5.35 0.15 -15.30
N GLY A 13 6.09 1.04 -14.63
CA GLY A 13 5.82 2.49 -14.66
C GLY A 13 4.86 3.00 -13.58
N TYR A 14 4.31 2.12 -12.74
CA TYR A 14 3.50 2.52 -11.59
C TYR A 14 4.36 2.88 -10.39
N LYS A 15 4.15 4.08 -9.86
CA LYS A 15 4.84 4.61 -8.68
C LYS A 15 4.36 4.00 -7.37
N PHE A 16 3.13 3.48 -7.37
CA PHE A 16 2.48 2.88 -6.20
C PHE A 16 1.67 1.66 -6.63
N CYS A 17 1.53 0.70 -5.73
CA CYS A 17 0.68 -0.45 -5.93
C CYS A 17 -0.80 -0.03 -5.87
N PRO A 18 -1.58 -0.17 -6.96
CA PRO A 18 -2.98 0.23 -6.98
C PRO A 18 -3.87 -0.65 -6.08
N TYR A 19 -3.35 -1.80 -5.62
CA TYR A 19 -4.11 -2.76 -4.83
C TYR A 19 -3.88 -2.66 -3.32
N CYS A 20 -2.70 -2.23 -2.88
CA CYS A 20 -2.39 -2.11 -1.45
C CYS A 20 -1.82 -0.75 -1.04
N GLY A 21 -1.53 0.13 -2.00
CA GLY A 21 -0.96 1.46 -1.76
C GLY A 21 0.54 1.46 -1.46
N ALA A 22 1.24 0.32 -1.57
CA ALA A 22 2.69 0.26 -1.35
C ALA A 22 3.44 1.13 -2.37
N ASN A 23 4.36 1.97 -1.91
CA ASN A 23 5.21 2.77 -2.79
C ASN A 23 6.22 1.85 -3.52
N LEU A 24 6.28 1.98 -4.84
CA LEU A 24 7.14 1.23 -5.76
C LEU A 24 8.17 2.14 -6.45
N GLU A 25 8.05 3.47 -6.30
CA GLU A 25 8.99 4.45 -6.84
C GLU A 25 10.05 4.78 -5.79
N GLY A 26 11.27 4.28 -6.04
CA GLY A 26 12.43 4.50 -5.17
C GLY A 26 13.12 3.20 -4.82
N ILE A 27 13.97 2.69 -5.71
CA ILE A 27 14.93 1.65 -5.36
C ILE A 27 16.03 2.32 -4.53
N GLY A 28 15.84 2.32 -3.22
CA GLY A 28 16.79 2.83 -2.24
C GLY A 28 16.20 2.91 -0.83
N VAL A 29 16.24 1.79 -0.10
CA VAL A 29 16.19 1.70 1.38
C VAL A 29 14.80 1.72 2.08
N ASN A 30 14.62 0.70 2.94
CA ASN A 30 13.62 0.43 3.99
C ASN A 30 12.34 1.30 4.15
N VAL A 31 11.31 1.08 3.32
CA VAL A 31 10.00 1.74 3.49
C VAL A 31 9.19 1.15 4.66
N PRO A 32 8.90 1.90 5.75
CA PRO A 32 7.93 1.48 6.76
C PRO A 32 6.51 1.60 6.20
N LYS A 33 5.87 0.43 6.11
CA LYS A 33 4.51 0.13 5.67
C LYS A 33 3.47 1.15 6.20
N SER A 34 3.09 2.13 5.37
CA SER A 34 1.96 3.02 5.60
C SER A 34 0.65 2.23 5.52
N LYS A 35 0.28 1.61 6.65
CA LYS A 35 -1.04 1.01 6.85
C LYS A 35 -2.05 2.16 6.82
N SER A 36 -2.76 2.30 5.71
CA SER A 36 -3.97 3.11 5.63
C SER A 36 -5.07 2.43 6.45
N SER A 37 -4.92 2.46 7.77
CA SER A 37 -5.94 2.08 8.74
C SER A 37 -6.96 3.20 8.83
N ARG A 38 -7.94 3.20 7.91
CA ARG A 38 -9.24 3.78 8.24
C ARG A 38 -9.97 2.77 9.12
N SER A 39 -9.59 2.77 10.40
CA SER A 39 -10.53 2.41 11.45
C SER A 39 -11.60 3.50 11.44
N ILE A 40 -12.64 3.35 10.59
CA ILE A 40 -13.85 4.14 10.78
C ILE A 40 -14.36 3.70 12.16
N ALA A 41 -14.19 4.61 13.12
CA ALA A 41 -14.63 4.41 14.47
C ALA A 41 -16.12 4.08 14.41
N LYS A 42 -16.49 2.88 14.85
CA LYS A 42 -17.88 2.47 15.04
C LYS A 42 -18.36 3.17 16.31
N ILE A 43 -18.52 4.48 16.21
CA ILE A 43 -19.21 5.34 17.17
C ILE A 43 -20.69 5.05 16.94
N ILE A 44 -21.15 3.91 17.46
CA ILE A 44 -22.56 3.67 17.74
C ILE A 44 -22.70 4.04 19.20
N ILE A 45 -22.79 5.35 19.42
CA ILE A 45 -23.36 5.92 20.64
C ILE A 45 -24.88 5.73 20.50
N PRO A 46 -25.61 5.21 21.50
CA PRO A 46 -27.02 5.59 21.65
C PRO A 46 -27.11 7.07 22.04
#